data_AF-A0A368G217-F1
#
_entry.id   AF-A0A368G217-F1
#
_cell.length_a   1.000
_cell.length_b   1.000
_cell.length_c   1.000
_cell.angle_alpha   90.00
_cell.angle_beta   90.00
_cell.angle_gamma   90.00
#
_symmetry.space_group_name_H-M   'P 1'
#
loop_
_entity.id
_entity.type
_entity.pdbx_description
1 polymer ?
#
loop_
_entity_poly.entity_id
_entity_poly.type
_entity_poly.pdbx_seq_one_letter_code
_entity_poly.pdbx_strand_id
1 'polypeptide(L)'
;MFAFPGYAMASDVINPLSKTWVRLQIEPVEVATDENGIVFSSVQSVVPGAHGLYYRQDGQRRPLDYDTNTGRILAPANGWNAQDIYIHLGRFFQ
;
A
#
# COMPACT_ATOMS: atom_id res chain seq x y z
N MET A 1 58.30 15.06 -23.03
CA MET A 1 57.48 14.07 -23.77
C MET A 1 57.77 12.70 -23.21
N PHE A 2 56.89 12.19 -22.34
CA PHE A 2 56.69 10.76 -22.08
C PHE A 2 55.23 10.62 -21.63
N ALA A 3 54.43 9.92 -22.43
CA ALA A 3 53.05 9.57 -22.12
C ALA A 3 53.04 8.13 -21.62
N PHE A 4 52.30 7.86 -20.55
CA PHE A 4 51.90 6.51 -20.14
C PHE A 4 50.37 6.41 -20.15
N PRO A 5 49.78 5.30 -20.65
CA PRO A 5 48.34 5.16 -20.89
C PRO A 5 47.62 4.36 -19.79
N GLY A 6 46.31 4.60 -19.66
CA GLY A 6 45.36 3.79 -18.88
C GLY A 6 45.36 4.11 -17.39
N TYR A 7 44.26 4.35 -16.69
CA TYR A 7 42.94 3.73 -16.81
C TYR A 7 41.83 4.72 -16.44
N ALA A 8 40.69 4.55 -17.10
CA ALA A 8 39.47 5.29 -16.85
C ALA A 8 38.83 4.91 -15.49
N MET A 9 37.90 5.78 -15.07
CA MET A 9 36.76 5.51 -14.18
C MET A 9 37.03 5.55 -12.66
N ALA A 10 37.04 6.76 -12.10
CA ALA A 10 36.52 6.99 -10.75
C ALA A 10 35.00 7.27 -10.79
N SER A 11 34.26 6.59 -11.67
CA SER A 11 32.79 6.51 -11.60
C SER A 11 32.32 5.46 -10.59
N ASP A 12 33.24 4.70 -9.99
CA ASP A 12 32.94 3.68 -8.98
C ASP A 12 33.00 4.23 -7.55
N VAL A 13 32.67 5.51 -7.35
CA VAL A 13 32.16 5.95 -6.04
C VAL A 13 30.73 5.43 -5.94
N ILE A 14 30.67 4.15 -5.57
CA ILE A 14 29.54 3.39 -5.02
C ILE A 14 28.35 4.30 -4.73
N ASN A 15 27.38 4.36 -5.65
CA ASN A 15 26.03 4.80 -5.31
C ASN A 15 25.39 3.64 -4.53
N PRO A 16 25.34 3.67 -3.19
CA PRO A 16 24.75 2.58 -2.45
C PRO A 16 23.24 2.73 -2.62
N LEU A 17 22.65 1.86 -3.43
CA LEU A 17 21.22 1.58 -3.47
C LEU A 17 20.36 2.69 -4.09
N SER A 18 20.46 2.92 -5.41
CA SER A 18 19.28 3.36 -6.15
C SER A 18 18.24 2.23 -6.11
N LYS A 19 17.51 2.09 -5.00
CA LYS A 19 16.37 1.19 -4.91
C LYS A 19 15.35 1.68 -5.93
N THR A 20 15.30 1.04 -7.10
CA THR A 20 14.31 1.31 -8.13
C THR A 20 12.99 0.70 -7.65
N TRP A 21 12.13 1.53 -7.06
CA TRP A 21 10.80 1.11 -6.66
C TRP A 21 9.85 1.15 -7.86
N VAL A 22 9.18 0.04 -8.14
CA VAL A 22 8.10 -0.03 -9.12
C VAL A 22 6.77 0.09 -8.39
N ARG A 23 5.86 0.90 -8.94
CA ARG A 23 4.47 0.95 -8.46
C ARG A 23 3.69 -0.17 -9.14
N LEU A 24 3.30 -1.17 -8.36
CA LEU A 24 2.39 -2.21 -8.82
C LEU A 24 0.95 -1.78 -8.53
N GLN A 25 0.07 -1.98 -9.50
CA GLN A 25 -1.37 -1.86 -9.33
C GLN A 25 -1.94 -3.27 -9.18
N ILE A 26 -2.90 -3.43 -8.29
CA ILE A 26 -3.67 -4.65 -8.13
C ILE A 26 -5.08 -4.38 -8.66
N GLU A 27 -5.71 -5.39 -9.24
CA GLU A 27 -7.11 -5.28 -9.58
C GLU A 27 -7.97 -5.13 -8.31
N PRO A 28 -9.12 -4.45 -8.39
CA PRO A 28 -10.06 -4.36 -7.29
C PRO A 28 -10.43 -5.76 -6.78
N VAL A 29 -10.47 -5.90 -5.46
CA VAL A 29 -10.83 -7.15 -4.79
C VAL A 29 -12.23 -7.02 -4.24
N GLU A 30 -13.06 -8.03 -4.49
CA GLU A 30 -14.38 -8.15 -3.88
C GLU A 30 -14.26 -8.86 -2.52
N VAL A 31 -14.83 -8.24 -1.49
CA VAL A 31 -14.91 -8.80 -0.14
C VAL A 31 -16.35 -8.77 0.30
N ALA A 32 -16.82 -9.86 0.90
CA ALA A 32 -18.16 -9.92 1.47
C ALA A 32 -18.29 -8.91 2.65
N THR A 33 -19.34 -8.11 2.60
CA THR A 33 -19.77 -7.23 3.68
C THR A 33 -21.12 -7.68 4.21
N ASP A 34 -21.35 -7.46 5.50
CA ASP A 34 -22.67 -7.61 6.13
C ASP A 34 -23.18 -6.24 6.64
N GLU A 35 -24.31 -6.26 7.36
CA GLU A 35 -24.97 -5.08 7.95
C GLU A 35 -24.06 -4.32 8.93
N ASN A 36 -23.08 -5.01 9.52
CA ASN A 36 -22.13 -4.49 10.49
C ASN A 36 -20.79 -4.11 9.85
N GLY A 37 -20.67 -4.24 8.53
CA GLY A 37 -19.48 -3.89 7.76
C GLY A 37 -18.66 -5.09 7.29
N ILE A 38 -17.36 -4.87 7.10
CA ILE A 38 -16.44 -5.87 6.53
C ILE A 38 -15.59 -6.45 7.66
N VAL A 39 -15.50 -7.78 7.74
CA VAL A 39 -14.57 -8.44 8.66
C VAL A 39 -13.14 -8.24 8.17
N PHE A 40 -12.28 -7.65 9.01
CA PHE A 40 -10.93 -7.30 8.56
C PHE A 40 -10.06 -8.51 8.19
N SER A 41 -10.27 -9.66 8.85
CA SER A 41 -9.57 -10.90 8.51
C SER A 41 -9.89 -11.41 7.10
N SER A 42 -11.08 -11.12 6.56
CA SER A 42 -11.43 -11.44 5.17
C SER A 42 -10.56 -10.65 4.19
N VAL A 43 -10.31 -9.37 4.49
CA VAL A 43 -9.41 -8.52 3.69
C VAL A 43 -7.99 -9.06 3.75
N GLN A 44 -7.50 -9.42 4.93
CA GLN A 44 -6.14 -9.96 5.12
C GLN A 44 -5.94 -11.32 4.45
N SER A 45 -7.00 -12.10 4.31
CA SER A 45 -6.97 -13.39 3.61
C SER A 45 -6.75 -13.21 2.10
N VAL A 46 -7.35 -12.18 1.50
CA VAL A 46 -7.16 -11.91 0.06
C VAL A 46 -5.89 -11.09 -0.19
N VAL A 47 -5.58 -10.16 0.70
CA VAL A 47 -4.43 -9.27 0.60
C VAL A 47 -3.55 -9.43 1.85
N PRO A 48 -2.59 -10.37 1.81
CA PRO A 48 -1.63 -10.54 2.88
C PRO A 48 -0.87 -9.23 3.13
N GLY A 49 -0.81 -8.81 4.39
CA GLY A 49 -0.20 -7.53 4.76
C GLY A 49 -1.13 -6.31 4.68
N ALA A 50 -2.44 -6.50 4.48
CA ALA A 50 -3.40 -5.45 4.76
C ALA A 50 -3.35 -5.04 6.25
N HIS A 51 -3.13 -3.75 6.48
CA HIS A 51 -3.04 -3.12 7.81
C HIS A 51 -4.20 -2.15 8.09
N GLY A 52 -4.93 -1.74 7.05
CA GLY A 52 -6.14 -0.93 7.21
C GLY A 52 -6.79 -0.64 5.87
N LEU A 53 -7.97 -0.04 5.92
CA LEU A 53 -8.67 0.46 4.75
C LEU A 53 -8.82 1.98 4.83
N TYR A 54 -8.82 2.64 3.68
CA TYR A 54 -9.02 4.07 3.59
C TYR A 54 -9.76 4.41 2.31
N TYR A 55 -10.44 5.54 2.30
CA TYR A 55 -11.05 6.11 1.11
C TYR A 55 -10.42 7.47 0.79
N ARG A 56 -10.70 7.98 -0.40
CA ARG A 56 -10.28 9.33 -0.79
C ARG A 56 -11.50 10.22 -0.85
N GLN A 57 -11.43 11.34 -0.13
CA GLN A 57 -12.46 12.38 -0.16
C GLN A 57 -11.75 13.73 -0.29
N ASP A 58 -12.12 14.51 -1.30
CA ASP A 58 -11.51 15.82 -1.60
C ASP A 58 -9.98 15.78 -1.75
N GLY A 59 -9.46 14.69 -2.33
CA GLY A 59 -8.02 14.46 -2.49
C GLY A 59 -7.28 14.04 -1.22
N GLN A 60 -7.95 14.02 -0.07
CA GLN A 60 -7.38 13.57 1.21
C GLN A 60 -7.68 12.08 1.43
N ARG A 61 -6.73 11.37 2.05
CA ARG A 61 -6.91 9.98 2.47
C ARG A 61 -7.56 9.96 3.84
N ARG A 62 -8.72 9.30 3.96
CA ARG A 62 -9.43 9.14 5.22
C ARG A 62 -9.47 7.66 5.60
N PRO A 63 -8.95 7.28 6.78
CA PRO A 63 -9.05 5.91 7.24
C PRO A 63 -10.51 5.54 7.48
N LEU A 64 -10.86 4.28 7.27
CA LEU A 64 -12.14 3.74 7.72
C LEU A 64 -12.04 3.35 9.19
N ASP A 65 -13.16 3.51 9.90
CA ASP A 65 -13.23 3.16 11.31
C ASP A 65 -13.18 1.64 11.49
N TYR A 66 -12.32 1.22 12.43
CA TYR A 66 -12.19 -0.17 12.83
C TYR A 66 -12.77 -0.36 14.23
N ASP A 67 -13.77 -1.21 14.35
CA ASP A 67 -14.32 -1.62 15.63
C ASP A 67 -13.45 -2.73 16.23
N THR A 68 -12.71 -2.36 17.27
CA THR A 68 -11.81 -3.26 18.01
C THR A 68 -12.55 -4.37 18.77
N ASN A 69 -13.86 -4.20 19.06
CA ASN A 69 -14.64 -5.21 19.77
C ASN A 69 -15.09 -6.34 18.85
N THR A 70 -15.45 -6.00 17.61
CA THR A 70 -15.99 -6.96 16.63
C THR A 70 -14.98 -7.37 15.56
N GLY A 71 -13.85 -6.66 15.46
CA GLY A 71 -12.84 -6.87 14.44
C GLY A 71 -13.28 -6.46 13.03
N ARG A 72 -14.29 -5.59 12.93
CA ARG A 72 -14.90 -5.17 11.67
C ARG A 72 -14.48 -3.75 11.29
N ILE A 73 -14.44 -3.49 9.99
CA ILE A 73 -14.33 -2.15 9.41
C ILE A 73 -15.73 -1.68 9.05
N LEU A 74 -16.08 -0.52 9.57
CA LEU A 74 -17.38 0.09 9.39
C LEU A 74 -17.47 0.79 8.04
N ALA A 75 -18.68 0.79 7.47
CA ALA A 75 -18.95 1.53 6.25
C ALA A 75 -18.77 3.03 6.51
N PRO A 76 -18.25 3.78 5.53
CA PRO A 76 -18.28 5.23 5.62
C PRO A 76 -19.74 5.72 5.61
N ALA A 77 -19.99 6.94 6.09
CA ALA A 77 -21.36 7.47 6.27
C ALA A 77 -22.21 7.48 4.98
N ASN A 78 -21.56 7.48 3.81
CA ASN A 78 -22.16 7.41 2.49
C ASN A 78 -22.33 5.98 1.94
N GLY A 79 -21.93 4.95 2.70
CA GLY A 79 -21.99 3.55 2.32
C GLY A 79 -20.80 3.09 1.45
N TRP A 80 -20.68 1.78 1.26
CA TRP A 80 -19.55 1.16 0.56
C TRP A 80 -19.43 1.54 -0.92
N ASN A 81 -20.56 1.83 -1.58
CA ASN A 81 -20.62 2.07 -3.03
C ASN A 81 -20.41 3.54 -3.44
N ALA A 82 -20.24 4.45 -2.47
CA ALA A 82 -20.15 5.86 -2.78
C ALA A 82 -18.76 6.30 -3.28
N GLN A 83 -17.73 5.51 -2.99
CA GLN A 83 -16.33 5.86 -3.29
C GLN A 83 -15.45 4.61 -3.28
N ASP A 84 -14.32 4.67 -3.99
CA ASP A 84 -13.35 3.60 -3.98
C ASP A 84 -12.72 3.42 -2.59
N ILE A 85 -12.66 2.17 -2.15
CA ILE A 85 -11.97 1.78 -0.92
C ILE A 85 -10.61 1.20 -1.28
N TYR A 86 -9.57 1.72 -0.65
CA TYR A 86 -8.19 1.35 -0.87
C TYR A 86 -7.64 0.62 0.35
N ILE A 87 -6.77 -0.37 0.10
CA ILE A 87 -6.09 -1.13 1.14
C ILE A 87 -4.77 -0.44 1.48
N HIS A 88 -4.57 -0.16 2.76
CA HIS A 88 -3.27 0.23 3.28
C HIS A 88 -2.45 -1.04 3.57
N LEU A 89 -1.39 -1.23 2.81
CA LEU A 89 -0.41 -2.29 3.05
C LEU A 89 0.63 -1.80 4.04
N GLY A 90 0.87 -2.56 5.10
CA GLY A 90 2.00 -2.31 5.99
C GLY A 90 3.31 -2.58 5.25
N ARG A 91 4.36 -1.84 5.60
CA ARG A 91 5.67 -2.03 4.96
C ARG A 91 6.17 -3.45 5.26
N PHE A 92 6.24 -4.28 4.22
CA PHE A 92 6.98 -5.53 4.21
C PHE A 92 8.48 -5.18 4.24
N PHE A 93 9.04 -4.97 5.42
CA PHE A 93 10.49 -4.94 5.60
C PHE A 93 10.93 -6.37 5.91
N GLN A 94 11.47 -7.04 4.90
CA GLN A 94 12.39 -8.18 5.06
C GLN A 94 13.70 -7.82 4.39
#